data_AF-A0A7Y8AE26-F1
#
_entry.id   AF-A0A7Y8AE26-F1
#
_cell.length_a   1.000
_cell.length_b   1.000
_cell.length_c   1.000
_cell.angle_alpha   90.00
_cell.angle_beta   90.00
_cell.angle_gamma   90.00
#
_symmetry.space_group_name_H-M   'P 1'
#
loop_
_entity.id
_entity.type
_entity.pdbx_description
1 polymer ?
#
loop_
_entity_poly.entity_id
_entity_poly.type
_entity_poly.pdbx_seq_one_letter_code
_entity_poly.pdbx_strand_id
1 'polypeptide(L)'
;MTDLPDTDFTQRFIFDDNDARGELVALERSYAEVLAKHPYPEPVAQLLGELMAAASLLVGTLKFDGLLILQARSDGPIPMLMIECSSEREIRGLARYEADQIAPDATLADLMPNGVLALTVDPTQGQRYQGIVDLDGANLSECFTNYFVMSQQVGTRFWLNADGKRARGLLLQQLPADRIKDEEDRAASWQHITALATTLTAEELLGLDNETVLHRLYHEEAVRLFDVQPLSFRCSCSRERSANALVSLGLEDAQDLVVEHGGHIEIDCQFCNQRYLFDAADIAQLFAGAGVDTPSGTRH
;
A
#
# COMPACT_ATOMS: atom_id res chain seq x y z
N MET A 1 -5.49 2.96 -29.50
CA MET A 1 -6.03 3.21 -28.15
C MET A 1 -4.80 3.56 -27.33
N THR A 2 -4.71 4.82 -26.93
CA THR A 2 -3.47 5.57 -26.69
C THR A 2 -2.48 4.86 -25.75
N ASP A 3 -1.27 4.58 -26.26
CA ASP A 3 -0.07 4.19 -25.49
C ASP A 3 0.33 5.36 -24.58
N LEU A 4 -0.41 5.58 -23.50
CA LEU A 4 0.09 6.37 -22.40
C LEU A 4 1.18 5.53 -21.72
N PRO A 5 2.36 6.12 -21.41
CA PRO A 5 3.39 5.41 -20.68
C PRO A 5 2.77 4.88 -19.37
N ASP A 6 3.06 3.62 -19.05
CA ASP A 6 2.62 3.03 -17.80
C ASP A 6 3.28 3.81 -16.66
N THR A 7 2.49 4.54 -15.87
CA THR A 7 2.96 5.38 -14.75
C THR A 7 3.01 4.62 -13.44
N ASP A 8 2.54 3.37 -13.44
CA ASP A 8 2.26 2.59 -12.26
C ASP A 8 2.92 1.22 -12.37
N PHE A 9 4.11 1.08 -11.79
CA PHE A 9 4.87 -0.15 -11.89
C PHE A 9 5.91 -0.28 -10.78
N THR A 10 6.35 -1.52 -10.54
CA THR A 10 7.66 -1.75 -9.91
C THR A 10 8.69 -2.17 -10.95
N GLN A 11 9.96 -1.90 -10.68
CA GLN A 11 11.06 -2.31 -11.53
C GLN A 11 12.24 -2.76 -10.69
N ARG A 12 12.62 -4.03 -10.87
CA ARG A 12 13.73 -4.63 -10.12
C ARG A 12 15.05 -4.30 -10.78
N PHE A 13 16.10 -4.29 -9.99
CA PHE A 13 17.48 -4.29 -10.46
C PHE A 13 18.37 -5.13 -9.54
N ILE A 14 19.53 -5.53 -10.03
CA ILE A 14 20.53 -6.27 -9.27
C ILE A 14 21.92 -5.72 -9.54
N PHE A 15 22.79 -5.79 -8.55
CA PHE A 15 24.21 -5.51 -8.70
C PHE A 15 24.89 -6.83 -9.09
N ASP A 16 25.41 -6.96 -10.30
CA ASP A 16 25.93 -8.25 -10.79
C ASP A 16 27.21 -8.70 -10.04
N ASP A 17 27.98 -7.74 -9.51
CA ASP A 17 29.23 -7.96 -8.78
C ASP A 17 29.10 -7.89 -7.24
N ASN A 18 27.91 -7.58 -6.71
CA ASN A 18 27.67 -7.43 -5.27
C ASN A 18 26.51 -8.32 -4.80
N ASP A 19 26.53 -8.73 -3.53
CA ASP A 19 25.42 -9.49 -2.93
C ASP A 19 24.27 -8.57 -2.50
N ALA A 20 23.71 -7.81 -3.45
CA ALA A 20 22.63 -6.86 -3.24
C ALA A 20 21.69 -6.78 -4.43
N ARG A 21 20.42 -6.44 -4.16
CA ARG A 21 19.40 -6.12 -5.14
C ARG A 21 18.62 -4.87 -4.74
N GLY A 22 17.87 -4.33 -5.68
CA GLY A 22 16.85 -3.34 -5.35
C GLY A 22 15.60 -3.43 -6.20
N GLU A 23 14.61 -2.65 -5.82
CA GLU A 23 13.35 -2.48 -6.53
C GLU A 23 12.94 -1.00 -6.42
N LEU A 24 12.53 -0.42 -7.54
CA LEU A 24 11.93 0.91 -7.61
C LEU A 24 10.43 0.76 -7.80
N VAL A 25 9.65 1.69 -7.27
CA VAL A 25 8.21 1.79 -7.54
C VAL A 25 7.87 3.20 -8.01
N ALA A 26 6.98 3.28 -9.00
CA ALA A 26 6.28 4.49 -9.39
C ALA A 26 4.77 4.24 -9.35
N LEU A 27 4.03 5.18 -8.76
CA LEU A 27 2.58 5.22 -8.71
C LEU A 27 2.14 6.65 -8.97
N GLU A 28 1.41 6.89 -10.05
CA GLU A 28 0.74 8.17 -10.27
C GLU A 28 -0.77 7.97 -10.36
N ARG A 29 -1.21 7.07 -11.23
CA ARG A 29 -2.63 6.88 -11.51
C ARG A 29 -3.35 6.23 -10.34
N SER A 30 -2.84 5.13 -9.80
CA SER A 30 -3.45 4.41 -8.68
C SER A 30 -3.45 5.26 -7.42
N TYR A 31 -2.41 6.07 -7.24
CA TYR A 31 -2.34 7.04 -6.15
C TYR A 31 -3.40 8.14 -6.32
N ALA A 32 -3.51 8.73 -7.51
CA ALA A 32 -4.56 9.71 -7.81
C ALA A 32 -5.97 9.12 -7.66
N GLU A 33 -6.19 7.86 -8.08
CA GLU A 33 -7.48 7.17 -7.91
C GLU A 33 -7.86 7.00 -6.43
N VAL A 34 -6.89 6.68 -5.56
CA VAL A 34 -7.09 6.61 -4.10
C VAL A 34 -7.37 7.99 -3.51
N LEU A 35 -6.58 9.01 -3.88
CA LEU A 35 -6.77 10.38 -3.38
C LEU A 35 -8.09 11.00 -3.83
N ALA A 36 -8.61 10.61 -4.99
CA ALA A 36 -9.90 11.09 -5.48
C ALA A 36 -11.10 10.58 -4.66
N LYS A 37 -10.92 9.61 -3.75
CA LYS A 37 -12.01 9.04 -2.95
C LYS A 37 -12.36 9.90 -1.73
N HIS A 38 -11.42 10.63 -1.17
CA HIS A 38 -11.64 11.41 0.05
C HIS A 38 -10.84 12.71 0.01
N PRO A 39 -11.31 13.80 0.64
CA PRO A 39 -10.62 15.09 0.60
C PRO A 39 -9.43 15.14 1.57
N TYR A 40 -8.42 14.29 1.34
CA TYR A 40 -7.25 14.19 2.21
C TYR A 40 -6.44 15.50 2.25
N PRO A 41 -6.14 16.03 3.45
CA PRO A 41 -5.10 17.04 3.61
C PRO A 41 -3.75 16.56 3.09
N GLU A 42 -2.90 17.48 2.66
CA GLU A 42 -1.61 17.15 2.04
C GLU A 42 -0.74 16.18 2.87
N PRO A 43 -0.55 16.36 4.20
CA PRO A 43 0.22 15.40 4.99
C PRO A 43 -0.37 13.98 5.01
N VAL A 44 -1.71 13.86 5.01
CA VAL A 44 -2.40 12.56 4.96
C VAL A 44 -2.20 11.92 3.58
N ALA A 45 -2.33 12.71 2.52
CA ALA A 45 -2.12 12.25 1.16
C ALA A 45 -0.69 11.74 0.97
N GLN A 46 0.32 12.48 1.43
CA GLN A 46 1.73 12.11 1.35
C GLN A 46 1.99 10.80 2.10
N LEU A 47 1.55 10.69 3.36
CA LEU A 47 1.75 9.48 4.17
C LEU A 47 1.05 8.25 3.57
N LEU A 48 -0.15 8.43 3.01
CA LEU A 48 -0.86 7.36 2.30
C LEU A 48 -0.08 6.90 1.05
N GLY A 49 0.49 7.83 0.30
CA GLY A 49 1.33 7.55 -0.88
C GLY A 49 2.60 6.80 -0.54
N GLU A 50 3.32 7.22 0.51
CA GLU A 50 4.50 6.51 1.02
C GLU A 50 4.17 5.06 1.42
N LEU A 51 3.04 4.85 2.09
CA LEU A 51 2.61 3.52 2.49
C LEU A 51 2.18 2.65 1.28
N MET A 52 1.58 3.25 0.24
CA MET A 52 1.30 2.58 -1.03
C MET A 52 2.58 2.13 -1.75
N ALA A 53 3.60 2.99 -1.78
CA ALA A 53 4.91 2.65 -2.31
C ALA A 53 5.55 1.49 -1.54
N ALA A 54 5.50 1.53 -0.20
CA ALA A 54 5.99 0.44 0.64
C ALA A 54 5.30 -0.89 0.33
N ALA A 55 3.95 -0.91 0.28
CA ALA A 55 3.20 -2.13 -0.04
C ALA A 55 3.60 -2.72 -1.40
N SER A 56 3.76 -1.88 -2.40
CA SER A 56 4.12 -2.28 -3.77
C SER A 56 5.51 -2.93 -3.84
N LEU A 57 6.49 -2.36 -3.13
CA LEU A 57 7.86 -2.91 -3.02
C LEU A 57 7.86 -4.26 -2.27
N LEU A 58 7.05 -4.38 -1.23
CA LEU A 58 6.97 -5.58 -0.39
C LEU A 58 6.33 -6.77 -1.10
N VAL A 59 5.27 -6.55 -1.88
CA VAL A 59 4.68 -7.60 -2.73
C VAL A 59 5.72 -8.17 -3.71
N GLY A 60 6.59 -7.31 -4.25
CA GLY A 60 7.69 -7.74 -5.12
C GLY A 60 8.72 -8.61 -4.40
N THR A 61 8.86 -8.46 -3.09
CA THR A 61 9.89 -9.13 -2.30
C THR A 61 9.41 -10.47 -1.72
N LEU A 62 8.18 -10.54 -1.22
CA LEU A 62 7.70 -11.62 -0.36
C LEU A 62 7.23 -12.91 -1.08
N LYS A 63 7.12 -12.90 -2.42
CA LYS A 63 6.81 -14.06 -3.28
C LYS A 63 5.72 -15.00 -2.69
N PHE A 64 4.50 -14.50 -2.63
CA PHE A 64 3.31 -15.26 -2.22
C PHE A 64 2.20 -15.11 -3.27
N ASP A 65 1.20 -15.98 -3.21
CA ASP A 65 -0.09 -15.78 -3.88
C ASP A 65 -1.13 -15.43 -2.81
N GLY A 66 -1.81 -14.29 -2.94
CA GLY A 66 -2.76 -13.78 -1.93
C GLY A 66 -2.71 -12.27 -1.74
N LEU A 67 -2.83 -11.82 -0.49
CA LEU A 67 -2.96 -10.40 -0.16
C LEU A 67 -1.92 -9.94 0.87
N LEU A 68 -1.22 -8.85 0.56
CA LEU A 68 -0.49 -8.07 1.55
C LEU A 68 -1.39 -6.97 2.09
N ILE A 69 -1.47 -6.85 3.42
CA ILE A 69 -2.22 -5.81 4.11
C ILE A 69 -1.25 -5.05 5.02
N LEU A 70 -1.14 -3.75 4.83
CA LEU A 70 -0.46 -2.85 5.76
C LEU A 70 -1.53 -2.02 6.46
N GLN A 71 -1.70 -2.23 7.77
CA GLN A 71 -2.67 -1.47 8.57
C GLN A 71 -1.96 -0.76 9.72
N ALA A 72 -1.87 0.56 9.65
CA ALA A 72 -1.39 1.38 10.74
C ALA A 72 -2.55 1.90 11.60
N ARG A 73 -2.32 1.97 12.91
CA ARG A 73 -3.24 2.53 13.89
C ARG A 73 -2.49 3.44 14.85
N SER A 74 -3.13 4.50 15.31
CA SER A 74 -2.57 5.41 16.31
C SER A 74 -3.68 6.08 17.14
N ASP A 75 -3.27 6.77 18.20
CA ASP A 75 -4.16 7.61 19.01
C ASP A 75 -4.19 9.08 18.55
N GLY A 76 -3.56 9.41 17.42
CA GLY A 76 -3.45 10.78 16.92
C GLY A 76 -4.41 11.13 15.78
N PRO A 77 -4.12 12.25 15.07
CA PRO A 77 -4.96 12.78 14.01
C PRO A 77 -5.24 11.80 12.85
N ILE A 78 -4.40 10.79 12.64
CA ILE A 78 -4.65 9.68 11.72
C ILE A 78 -4.86 8.39 12.52
N PRO A 79 -6.10 8.08 12.96
CA PRO A 79 -6.37 6.87 13.72
C PRO A 79 -6.18 5.58 12.92
N MET A 80 -6.25 5.63 11.59
CA MET A 80 -6.05 4.45 10.75
C MET A 80 -5.54 4.79 9.34
N LEU A 81 -4.52 4.06 8.90
CA LEU A 81 -4.15 3.91 7.49
C LEU A 81 -4.24 2.45 7.11
N MET A 82 -4.70 2.17 5.90
CA MET A 82 -4.76 0.79 5.41
C MET A 82 -4.48 0.74 3.92
N ILE A 83 -3.48 -0.05 3.55
CA ILE A 83 -3.16 -0.41 2.17
C ILE A 83 -3.33 -1.91 2.00
N GLU A 84 -3.93 -2.31 0.89
CA GLU A 84 -3.96 -3.69 0.44
C GLU A 84 -3.32 -3.77 -0.94
N CYS A 85 -2.44 -4.76 -1.13
CA CYS A 85 -1.83 -5.05 -2.43
C CYS A 85 -1.82 -6.57 -2.67
N SER A 86 -2.45 -7.01 -3.75
CA SER A 86 -2.49 -8.43 -4.11
C SER A 86 -1.20 -8.89 -4.79
N SER A 87 -0.98 -10.20 -4.83
CA SER A 87 0.08 -10.84 -5.65
C SER A 87 -0.01 -10.47 -7.14
N GLU A 88 -1.22 -10.18 -7.63
CA GLU A 88 -1.52 -9.73 -9.00
C GLU A 88 -1.29 -8.22 -9.22
N ARG A 89 -0.61 -7.54 -8.28
CA ARG A 89 -0.25 -6.11 -8.37
C ARG A 89 -1.47 -5.17 -8.43
N GLU A 90 -2.57 -5.60 -7.82
CA GLU A 90 -3.75 -4.78 -7.61
C GLU A 90 -3.65 -4.09 -6.25
N ILE A 91 -3.70 -2.76 -6.21
CA ILE A 91 -3.50 -1.96 -5.00
C ILE A 91 -4.74 -1.11 -4.67
N ARG A 92 -4.99 -0.89 -3.37
CA ARG A 92 -5.97 0.08 -2.87
C ARG A 92 -5.57 0.57 -1.50
N GLY A 93 -6.05 1.76 -1.14
CA GLY A 93 -5.73 2.39 0.13
C GLY A 93 -6.84 3.26 0.67
N LEU A 94 -6.83 3.47 1.98
CA LEU A 94 -7.64 4.49 2.63
C LEU A 94 -6.96 5.00 3.91
N ALA A 95 -7.33 6.22 4.31
CA ALA A 95 -6.99 6.81 5.59
C ALA A 95 -8.25 7.27 6.32
N ARG A 96 -8.28 7.12 7.63
CA ARG A 96 -9.20 7.86 8.51
C ARG A 96 -8.38 8.95 9.20
N TYR A 97 -8.94 10.15 9.26
CA TYR A 97 -8.24 11.32 9.75
C TYR A 97 -9.20 12.33 10.40
N GLU A 98 -8.67 13.13 11.32
CA GLU A 98 -9.34 14.25 11.99
C GLU A 98 -8.79 15.56 11.43
N ALA A 99 -9.45 16.11 10.41
CA ALA A 99 -8.94 17.22 9.59
C ALA A 99 -8.50 18.45 10.41
N ASP A 100 -9.27 18.80 11.44
CA ASP A 100 -9.05 20.00 12.27
C ASP A 100 -7.81 19.89 13.17
N GLN A 101 -7.20 18.70 13.27
CA GLN A 101 -6.03 18.43 14.11
C GLN A 101 -4.73 18.30 13.30
N ILE A 102 -4.78 18.51 11.98
CA ILE A 102 -3.64 18.29 11.09
C ILE A 102 -3.04 19.63 10.65
N ALA A 103 -1.82 19.89 11.12
CA ALA A 103 -1.02 21.03 10.65
C ALA A 103 -0.44 20.75 9.25
N PRO A 104 -0.22 21.77 8.40
CA PRO A 104 0.35 21.58 7.06
C PRO A 104 1.75 20.96 7.03
N ASP A 105 2.53 21.14 8.09
CA ASP A 105 3.89 20.64 8.27
C ASP A 105 3.98 19.46 9.25
N ALA A 106 2.85 18.80 9.53
CA ALA A 106 2.77 17.69 10.47
C ALA A 106 3.69 16.52 10.06
N THR A 107 4.49 16.07 11.01
CA THR A 107 5.39 14.92 10.84
C THR A 107 4.67 13.59 11.10
N LEU A 108 5.33 12.46 10.85
CA LEU A 108 4.78 11.14 11.21
C LEU A 108 4.42 11.07 12.70
N ALA A 109 5.25 11.63 13.59
CA ALA A 109 5.02 11.60 15.03
C ALA A 109 3.84 12.49 15.46
N ASP A 110 3.56 13.58 14.73
CA ASP A 110 2.39 14.42 14.97
C ASP A 110 1.10 13.74 14.49
N LEU A 111 1.16 13.08 13.32
CA LEU A 111 0.02 12.43 12.68
C LEU A 111 -0.36 11.09 13.33
N MET A 112 0.64 10.29 13.72
CA MET A 112 0.48 8.93 14.25
C MET A 112 1.34 8.66 15.50
N PRO A 113 1.19 9.45 16.58
CA PRO A 113 1.91 9.24 17.83
C PRO A 113 1.62 7.85 18.41
N ASN A 114 2.67 7.17 18.90
CA ASN A 114 2.62 5.79 19.38
C ASN A 114 1.98 4.83 18.35
N GLY A 115 2.12 5.15 17.07
CA GLY A 115 1.54 4.39 16.00
C GLY A 115 2.16 3.01 15.88
N VAL A 116 1.34 2.03 15.53
CA VAL A 116 1.78 0.66 15.25
C VAL A 116 1.19 0.23 13.92
N LEU A 117 2.03 -0.36 13.07
CA LEU A 117 1.64 -0.93 11.80
C LEU A 117 1.69 -2.45 11.83
N ALA A 118 0.57 -3.06 11.50
CA ALA A 118 0.46 -4.49 11.24
C ALA A 118 0.72 -4.77 9.76
N LEU A 119 1.78 -5.51 9.46
CA LEU A 119 2.08 -6.07 8.14
C LEU A 119 1.55 -7.50 8.13
N THR A 120 0.50 -7.76 7.37
CA THR A 120 -0.13 -9.08 7.27
C THR A 120 0.05 -9.64 5.86
N VAL A 121 0.59 -10.85 5.75
CA VAL A 121 0.59 -11.65 4.52
C VAL A 121 -0.48 -12.71 4.67
N ASP A 122 -1.50 -12.64 3.83
CA ASP A 122 -2.64 -13.54 3.81
C ASP A 122 -2.63 -14.35 2.50
N PRO A 123 -1.91 -15.49 2.48
CA PRO A 123 -1.79 -16.27 1.26
C PRO A 123 -3.09 -17.03 0.94
N THR A 124 -3.35 -17.28 -0.35
CA THR A 124 -4.47 -18.14 -0.80
C THR A 124 -4.34 -19.56 -0.25
N GLN A 125 -3.11 -20.02 -0.08
CA GLN A 125 -2.75 -21.32 0.49
C GLN A 125 -1.68 -21.14 1.55
N GLY A 126 -1.93 -21.71 2.74
CA GLY A 126 -0.99 -21.69 3.84
C GLY A 126 -1.54 -20.93 5.06
N GLN A 127 -0.62 -20.51 5.93
CA GLN A 127 -0.97 -19.81 7.16
C GLN A 127 -0.72 -18.31 6.99
N ARG A 128 -1.66 -17.52 7.50
CA ARG A 128 -1.49 -16.07 7.61
C ARG A 128 -0.30 -15.77 8.53
N TYR A 129 0.55 -14.85 8.09
CA TYR A 129 1.67 -14.32 8.87
C TYR A 129 1.47 -12.83 9.13
N GLN A 130 1.85 -12.37 10.32
CA GLN A 130 1.74 -10.98 10.71
C GLN A 130 3.02 -10.52 11.42
N GLY A 131 3.60 -9.43 10.92
CA GLY A 131 4.65 -8.65 11.55
C GLY A 131 4.11 -7.35 12.11
N ILE A 132 4.77 -6.83 13.15
CA ILE A 132 4.46 -5.54 13.76
C ILE A 132 5.63 -4.60 13.54
N VAL A 133 5.33 -3.41 13.03
CA VAL A 133 6.27 -2.31 12.78
C VAL A 133 5.89 -1.17 13.71
N ASP A 134 6.81 -0.78 14.58
CA ASP A 134 6.65 0.42 15.40
C ASP A 134 6.85 1.66 14.52
N LEU A 135 5.97 2.66 14.67
CA LEU A 135 6.04 3.92 13.93
C LEU A 135 6.79 4.99 14.74
N ASP A 136 7.97 4.64 15.25
CA ASP A 136 8.80 5.45 16.14
C ASP A 136 10.00 6.11 15.44
N GLY A 137 10.20 5.84 14.15
CA GLY A 137 11.17 6.52 13.29
C GLY A 137 10.74 7.92 12.88
N ALA A 138 11.65 8.69 12.29
CA ALA A 138 11.36 10.05 11.82
C ALA A 138 10.35 10.07 10.65
N ASN A 139 10.27 8.98 9.87
CA ASN A 139 9.36 8.79 8.75
C ASN A 139 9.15 7.29 8.47
N LEU A 140 8.25 6.94 7.54
CA LEU A 140 7.95 5.54 7.20
C LEU A 140 9.17 4.78 6.66
N SER A 141 10.05 5.45 5.91
CA SER A 141 11.26 4.82 5.37
C SER A 141 12.14 4.25 6.47
N GLU A 142 12.33 5.02 7.56
CA GLU A 142 13.06 4.58 8.73
C GLU A 142 12.34 3.47 9.49
N CYS A 143 11.02 3.58 9.68
CA CYS A 143 10.22 2.56 10.38
C CYS A 143 10.31 1.19 9.69
N PHE A 144 10.11 1.14 8.37
CA PHE A 144 10.24 -0.10 7.60
C PHE A 144 11.69 -0.63 7.62
N THR A 145 12.67 0.26 7.46
CA THR A 145 14.09 -0.11 7.54
C THR A 145 14.42 -0.78 8.87
N ASN A 146 14.03 -0.17 9.99
CA ASN A 146 14.27 -0.69 11.33
C ASN A 146 13.60 -2.05 11.53
N TYR A 147 12.33 -2.19 11.12
CA TYR A 147 11.62 -3.46 11.21
C TYR A 147 12.34 -4.61 10.49
N PHE A 148 12.76 -4.41 9.23
CA PHE A 148 13.40 -5.48 8.46
C PHE A 148 14.80 -5.82 8.99
N VAL A 149 15.57 -4.81 9.43
CA VAL A 149 16.87 -5.04 10.05
C VAL A 149 16.73 -5.85 11.35
N MET A 150 15.78 -5.50 12.22
CA MET A 150 15.61 -6.16 13.51
C MET A 150 14.92 -7.53 13.41
N SER A 151 13.84 -7.61 12.64
CA SER A 151 12.96 -8.80 12.63
C SER A 151 13.42 -9.88 11.65
N GLN A 152 14.03 -9.49 10.53
CA GLN A 152 14.42 -10.44 9.47
C GLN A 152 15.93 -10.68 9.40
N GLN A 153 16.74 -9.86 10.08
CA GLN A 153 18.21 -9.92 10.04
C GLN A 153 18.77 -9.84 8.61
N VAL A 154 18.03 -9.23 7.69
CA VAL A 154 18.45 -8.98 6.31
C VAL A 154 18.66 -7.48 6.16
N GLY A 155 19.87 -7.05 5.77
CA GLY A 155 20.15 -5.66 5.46
C GLY A 155 19.17 -5.15 4.40
N THR A 156 18.20 -4.35 4.83
CA THR A 156 17.15 -3.81 3.96
C THR A 156 17.00 -2.33 4.27
N ARG A 157 16.92 -1.50 3.24
CA ARG A 157 16.74 -0.04 3.34
C ARG A 157 15.60 0.38 2.43
N PHE A 158 14.81 1.34 2.91
CA PHE A 158 13.72 1.95 2.17
C PHE A 158 13.98 3.45 2.00
N TRP A 159 13.55 3.99 0.87
CA TRP A 159 13.32 5.40 0.62
C TRP A 159 11.92 5.51 0.02
N LEU A 160 11.03 6.25 0.67
CA LEU A 160 9.63 6.39 0.32
C LEU A 160 9.31 7.88 0.30
N ASN A 161 8.72 8.36 -0.81
CA ASN A 161 8.30 9.74 -0.93
C ASN A 161 6.99 9.83 -1.72
N ALA A 162 6.16 10.81 -1.37
CA ALA A 162 5.00 11.18 -2.16
C ALA A 162 4.76 12.70 -2.11
N ASP A 163 4.14 13.25 -3.15
CA ASP A 163 3.89 14.69 -3.30
C ASP A 163 2.42 15.04 -3.60
N GLY A 164 1.50 14.11 -3.32
CA GLY A 164 0.07 14.24 -3.64
C GLY A 164 -0.27 14.03 -5.13
N LYS A 165 0.73 13.79 -5.99
CA LYS A 165 0.55 13.43 -7.41
C LYS A 165 1.25 12.12 -7.77
N ARG A 166 2.42 11.92 -7.18
CA ARG A 166 3.32 10.79 -7.38
C ARG A 166 3.63 10.19 -6.04
N ALA A 167 3.67 8.86 -5.98
CA ALA A 167 4.25 8.11 -4.89
C ALA A 167 5.35 7.22 -5.47
N ARG A 168 6.56 7.36 -4.92
CA ARG A 168 7.77 6.73 -5.43
C ARG A 168 8.53 6.10 -4.28
N GLY A 169 9.29 5.06 -4.59
CA GLY A 169 10.11 4.41 -3.59
C GLY A 169 11.26 3.62 -4.17
N LEU A 170 12.30 3.46 -3.35
CA LEU A 170 13.44 2.61 -3.59
C LEU A 170 13.57 1.64 -2.41
N LEU A 171 13.70 0.36 -2.71
CA LEU A 171 14.12 -0.68 -1.78
C LEU A 171 15.50 -1.16 -2.18
N LEU A 172 16.41 -1.26 -1.20
CA LEU A 172 17.66 -2.01 -1.33
C LEU A 172 17.66 -3.16 -0.34
N GLN A 173 18.16 -4.32 -0.76
CA GLN A 173 18.23 -5.50 0.09
C GLN A 173 19.48 -6.34 -0.19
N GLN A 174 20.16 -6.75 0.87
CA GLN A 174 21.26 -7.71 0.81
C GLN A 174 20.74 -9.09 0.39
N LEU A 175 21.52 -9.73 -0.47
CA LEU A 175 21.33 -11.12 -0.85
C LEU A 175 22.17 -12.05 0.04
N PRO A 176 21.85 -13.35 0.06
CA PRO A 176 22.75 -14.37 0.61
C PRO A 176 24.12 -14.28 -0.05
N ALA A 177 25.17 -14.54 0.72
CA ALA A 177 26.54 -14.44 0.24
C ALA A 177 26.79 -15.39 -0.95
N ASP A 178 27.10 -14.83 -2.11
CA ASP A 178 27.43 -15.57 -3.33
C ASP A 178 28.66 -14.98 -4.02
N ARG A 179 28.64 -13.67 -4.33
CA ARG A 179 29.70 -12.96 -5.05
C ARG A 179 30.89 -12.65 -4.16
N ILE A 180 30.64 -12.14 -2.96
CA ILE A 180 31.70 -11.73 -2.02
C ILE A 180 31.71 -12.73 -0.87
N LYS A 181 32.80 -13.51 -0.78
CA LYS A 181 32.92 -14.58 0.23
C LYS A 181 33.44 -14.07 1.57
N ASP A 182 34.27 -13.04 1.55
CA ASP A 182 34.77 -12.41 2.77
C ASP A 182 33.68 -11.53 3.41
N GLU A 183 33.52 -11.65 4.73
CA GLU A 183 32.45 -10.97 5.46
C GLU A 183 32.71 -9.46 5.62
N GLU A 184 33.96 -9.05 5.80
CA GLU A 184 34.33 -7.63 5.92
C GLU A 184 34.15 -6.92 4.57
N ASP A 185 34.63 -7.53 3.48
CA ASP A 185 34.44 -7.00 2.13
C ASP A 185 32.95 -6.90 1.76
N ARG A 186 32.15 -7.90 2.14
CA ARG A 186 30.70 -7.89 1.89
C ARG A 186 29.98 -6.82 2.70
N ALA A 187 30.39 -6.59 3.95
CA ALA A 187 29.86 -5.51 4.77
C ALA A 187 30.23 -4.13 4.20
N ALA A 188 31.48 -3.96 3.74
CA ALA A 188 31.96 -2.74 3.10
C ALA A 188 31.22 -2.45 1.78
N SER A 189 31.00 -3.46 0.94
CA SER A 189 30.20 -3.36 -0.29
C SER A 189 28.77 -2.89 0.01
N TRP A 190 28.11 -3.48 1.00
CA TRP A 190 26.76 -3.05 1.39
C TRP A 190 26.74 -1.63 1.94
N GLN A 191 27.72 -1.26 2.76
CA GLN A 191 27.85 0.10 3.27
C GLN A 191 28.04 1.10 2.12
N HIS A 192 28.86 0.78 1.13
CA HIS A 192 29.07 1.61 -0.06
C HIS A 192 27.77 1.82 -0.85
N ILE A 193 27.08 0.74 -1.22
CA ILE A 193 25.80 0.80 -1.96
C ILE A 193 24.76 1.64 -1.22
N THR A 194 24.63 1.45 0.09
CA THR A 194 23.66 2.19 0.90
C THR A 194 24.08 3.64 1.15
N ALA A 195 25.38 3.93 1.26
CA ALA A 195 25.88 5.30 1.38
C ALA A 195 25.58 6.13 0.12
N LEU A 196 25.76 5.54 -1.07
CA LEU A 196 25.37 6.17 -2.33
C LEU A 196 23.86 6.46 -2.36
N ALA A 197 23.03 5.46 -2.06
CA ALA A 197 21.57 5.62 -1.98
C ALA A 197 21.11 6.70 -1.00
N THR A 198 21.85 6.92 0.10
CA THR A 198 21.54 7.96 1.09
C THR A 198 21.62 9.38 0.51
N THR A 199 22.33 9.56 -0.61
CA THR A 199 22.39 10.86 -1.31
C THR A 199 21.17 11.16 -2.18
N LEU A 200 20.30 10.16 -2.41
CA LEU A 200 19.08 10.32 -3.20
C LEU A 200 18.12 11.30 -2.53
N THR A 201 17.83 12.40 -3.20
CA THR A 201 16.86 13.40 -2.71
C THR A 201 15.43 13.02 -3.08
N ALA A 202 14.45 13.55 -2.33
CA ALA A 202 13.04 13.39 -2.66
C ALA A 202 12.70 13.95 -4.05
N GLU A 203 13.29 15.09 -4.42
CA GLU A 203 13.10 15.70 -5.75
C GLU A 203 13.57 14.78 -6.87
N GLU A 204 14.75 14.17 -6.73
CA GLU A 204 15.27 13.23 -7.72
C GLU A 204 14.42 11.96 -7.79
N LEU A 205 14.05 11.39 -6.63
CA LEU A 205 13.24 10.18 -6.57
C LEU A 205 11.84 10.40 -7.16
N LEU A 206 11.24 11.59 -6.99
CA LEU A 206 9.91 11.93 -7.53
C LEU A 206 9.94 12.45 -8.97
N GLY A 207 11.07 13.00 -9.41
CA GLY A 207 11.19 13.77 -10.65
C GLY A 207 11.83 13.03 -11.83
N LEU A 208 12.70 12.06 -11.57
CA LEU A 208 13.50 11.38 -12.61
C LEU A 208 12.91 10.02 -12.99
N ASP A 209 13.28 9.46 -14.13
CA ASP A 209 13.00 8.06 -14.45
C ASP A 209 13.96 7.10 -13.72
N ASN A 210 13.60 5.82 -13.65
CA ASN A 210 14.35 4.80 -12.91
C ASN A 210 15.78 4.60 -13.42
N GLU A 211 15.99 4.64 -14.74
CA GLU A 211 17.32 4.45 -15.34
C GLU A 211 18.24 5.62 -14.97
N THR A 212 17.71 6.86 -15.04
CA THR A 212 18.44 8.06 -14.63
C THR A 212 18.78 8.03 -13.14
N VAL A 213 17.84 7.63 -12.25
CA VAL A 213 18.11 7.48 -10.81
C VAL A 213 19.25 6.49 -10.57
N LEU A 214 19.17 5.30 -11.18
CA LEU A 214 20.18 4.26 -11.00
C LEU A 214 21.55 4.65 -11.55
N HIS A 215 21.59 5.30 -12.71
CA HIS A 215 22.85 5.81 -13.26
C HIS A 215 23.47 6.88 -12.36
N ARG A 216 22.68 7.84 -11.85
CA ARG A 216 23.21 8.88 -10.94
C ARG A 216 23.82 8.27 -9.67
N LEU A 217 23.15 7.28 -9.10
CA LEU A 217 23.61 6.62 -7.88
C LEU A 217 24.77 5.65 -8.12
N TYR A 218 24.75 4.88 -9.21
CA TYR A 218 25.54 3.66 -9.36
C TYR A 218 26.24 3.52 -10.72
N HIS A 219 26.58 4.62 -11.41
CA HIS A 219 27.28 4.56 -12.70
C HIS A 219 28.64 3.85 -12.68
N GLU A 220 29.28 3.74 -11.52
CA GLU A 220 30.54 2.98 -11.35
C GLU A 220 30.30 1.49 -11.04
N GLU A 221 29.05 1.08 -10.82
CA GLU A 221 28.66 -0.29 -10.46
C GLU A 221 28.05 -1.04 -11.66
N ALA A 222 28.23 -2.36 -11.69
CA ALA A 222 27.55 -3.22 -12.65
C ALA A 222 26.08 -3.45 -12.25
N VAL A 223 25.20 -2.47 -12.55
CA VAL A 223 23.76 -2.56 -12.28
C VAL A 223 23.00 -3.05 -13.50
N ARG A 224 22.21 -4.11 -13.32
CA ARG A 224 21.29 -4.63 -14.33
C ARG A 224 19.85 -4.35 -13.94
N LEU A 225 19.16 -3.59 -14.78
CA LEU A 225 17.74 -3.24 -14.65
C LEU A 225 16.86 -4.27 -15.39
N PHE A 226 15.76 -4.68 -14.77
CA PHE A 226 14.82 -5.66 -15.33
C PHE A 226 13.57 -4.98 -15.92
N ASP A 227 12.72 -5.78 -16.56
CA ASP A 227 11.41 -5.34 -17.06
C ASP A 227 10.51 -4.85 -15.93
N VAL A 228 9.65 -3.89 -16.27
CA VAL A 228 8.65 -3.34 -15.35
C VAL A 228 7.55 -4.37 -15.05
N GLN A 229 7.00 -4.31 -13.84
CA GLN A 229 5.84 -5.06 -13.41
C GLN A 229 4.69 -4.07 -13.15
N PRO A 230 3.66 -4.03 -14.02
CA PRO A 230 2.56 -3.09 -13.88
C PRO A 230 1.82 -3.22 -12.56
N LEU A 231 1.35 -2.10 -12.03
CA LEU A 231 0.46 -1.98 -10.89
C LEU A 231 -0.83 -1.30 -11.33
N SER A 232 -1.94 -1.59 -10.65
CA SER A 232 -3.18 -0.87 -10.91
C SER A 232 -4.06 -0.77 -9.68
N PHE A 233 -4.82 0.31 -9.59
CA PHE A 233 -5.87 0.41 -8.60
C PHE A 233 -6.95 -0.62 -8.88
N ARG A 234 -7.31 -1.42 -7.87
CA ARG A 234 -8.53 -2.23 -7.92
C ARG A 234 -9.17 -2.39 -6.55
N CYS A 235 -10.48 -2.26 -6.52
CA CYS A 235 -11.28 -2.60 -5.36
C CYS A 235 -11.97 -3.95 -5.54
N SER A 236 -11.90 -4.81 -4.52
CA SER A 236 -12.56 -6.12 -4.50
C SER A 236 -13.99 -6.06 -3.93
N CYS A 237 -14.58 -4.86 -3.75
CA CYS A 237 -15.96 -4.76 -3.25
C CYS A 237 -16.94 -5.25 -4.31
N SER A 238 -18.04 -5.84 -3.84
CA SER A 238 -19.15 -6.26 -4.69
C SER A 238 -20.45 -6.11 -3.91
N ARG A 239 -21.57 -6.07 -4.63
CA ARG A 239 -22.89 -6.08 -4.00
C ARG A 239 -23.05 -7.28 -3.07
N GLU A 240 -22.58 -8.45 -3.51
CA GLU A 240 -22.59 -9.69 -2.73
C GLU A 240 -21.81 -9.56 -1.42
N ARG A 241 -20.59 -9.01 -1.46
CA ARG A 241 -19.80 -8.80 -0.24
C ARG A 241 -20.46 -7.81 0.71
N SER A 242 -21.04 -6.73 0.18
CA SER A 242 -21.79 -5.77 0.99
C SER A 242 -23.06 -6.40 1.59
N ALA A 243 -23.73 -7.26 0.84
CA ALA A 243 -24.91 -7.99 1.31
C ALA A 243 -24.56 -8.94 2.47
N ASN A 244 -23.43 -9.63 2.39
CA ASN A 244 -22.98 -10.51 3.48
C ASN A 244 -22.73 -9.75 4.79
N ALA A 245 -22.36 -8.46 4.73
CA ALA A 245 -22.28 -7.63 5.92
C ALA A 245 -23.67 -7.37 6.54
N LEU A 246 -24.70 -7.16 5.72
CA LEU A 246 -26.09 -7.04 6.20
C LEU A 246 -26.59 -8.34 6.82
N VAL A 247 -26.27 -9.48 6.21
CA VAL A 247 -26.62 -10.80 6.77
C VAL A 247 -26.04 -10.98 8.18
N SER A 248 -24.85 -10.44 8.44
CA SER A 248 -24.20 -10.54 9.76
C SER A 248 -24.86 -9.71 10.87
N LEU A 249 -25.68 -8.70 10.50
CA LEU A 249 -26.47 -7.92 11.47
C LEU A 249 -27.69 -8.71 11.97
N GLY A 250 -28.26 -9.58 11.12
CA GLY A 250 -29.50 -10.30 11.41
C GLY A 250 -30.72 -9.67 10.72
N LEU A 251 -31.78 -10.47 10.58
CA LEU A 251 -32.96 -10.10 9.77
C LEU A 251 -33.72 -8.92 10.36
N GLU A 252 -33.98 -8.94 11.67
CA GLU A 252 -34.74 -7.89 12.36
C GLU A 252 -34.01 -6.55 12.24
N ASP A 253 -32.73 -6.49 12.62
CA ASP A 253 -31.90 -5.28 12.50
C ASP A 253 -31.83 -4.77 11.06
N ALA A 254 -31.68 -5.66 10.06
CA ALA A 254 -31.65 -5.26 8.66
C ALA A 254 -33.00 -4.70 8.17
N GLN A 255 -34.12 -5.26 8.62
CA GLN A 255 -35.46 -4.74 8.27
C GLN A 255 -35.74 -3.39 8.94
N ASP A 256 -35.36 -3.25 10.21
CA ASP A 256 -35.52 -1.99 10.94
C ASP A 256 -34.71 -0.88 10.28
N LEU A 257 -33.46 -1.16 9.89
CA LEU A 257 -32.62 -0.22 9.13
C LEU A 257 -33.27 0.21 7.81
N VAL A 258 -33.91 -0.69 7.06
CA VAL A 258 -34.63 -0.33 5.83
C VAL A 258 -35.76 0.66 6.13
N VAL A 259 -36.53 0.44 7.20
CA VAL A 259 -37.65 1.32 7.57
C VAL A 259 -37.13 2.67 8.03
N GLU A 260 -36.12 2.70 8.90
CA GLU A 260 -35.52 3.93 9.43
C GLU A 260 -34.90 4.80 8.33
N HIS A 261 -34.32 4.20 7.30
CA HIS A 261 -33.68 4.90 6.18
C HIS A 261 -34.60 5.14 4.97
N GLY A 262 -35.92 5.11 5.16
CA GLY A 262 -36.87 5.52 4.12
C GLY A 262 -37.00 4.51 2.97
N GLY A 263 -36.88 3.22 3.29
CA GLY A 263 -37.18 2.11 2.38
C GLY A 263 -35.96 1.48 1.70
N HIS A 264 -34.74 1.93 2.01
CA HIS A 264 -33.51 1.33 1.50
C HIS A 264 -32.32 1.57 2.43
N ILE A 265 -31.34 0.66 2.39
CA ILE A 265 -30.03 0.80 3.04
C ILE A 265 -29.00 1.13 1.96
N GLU A 266 -28.20 2.17 2.17
CA GLU A 266 -27.05 2.52 1.33
C GLU A 266 -25.75 2.07 2.02
N ILE A 267 -24.99 1.19 1.37
CA ILE A 267 -23.66 0.78 1.82
C ILE A 267 -22.60 1.33 0.88
N ASP A 268 -21.73 2.18 1.43
CA ASP A 268 -20.59 2.77 0.73
C ASP A 268 -19.32 1.97 0.98
N CYS A 269 -18.65 1.55 -0.09
CA CYS A 269 -17.30 1.01 0.02
C CYS A 269 -16.29 2.14 0.28
N GLN A 270 -15.70 2.18 1.47
CA GLN A 270 -14.74 3.22 1.88
C GLN A 270 -13.45 3.27 1.04
N PHE A 271 -13.12 2.20 0.30
CA PHE A 271 -11.93 2.16 -0.58
C PHE A 271 -12.16 2.78 -1.96
N CYS A 272 -13.37 2.67 -2.53
CA CYS A 272 -13.62 3.10 -3.91
C CYS A 272 -14.84 4.01 -4.08
N ASN A 273 -15.59 4.24 -3.00
CA ASN A 273 -16.87 4.95 -2.92
C ASN A 273 -17.98 4.39 -3.82
N GLN A 274 -17.88 3.11 -4.21
CA GLN A 274 -18.99 2.43 -4.85
C GLN A 274 -20.14 2.27 -3.83
N ARG A 275 -21.34 2.64 -4.27
CA ARG A 275 -22.57 2.61 -3.48
C ARG A 275 -23.40 1.38 -3.84
N TYR A 276 -23.90 0.69 -2.83
CA TYR A 276 -24.79 -0.46 -2.99
C TYR A 276 -26.08 -0.21 -2.22
N LEU A 277 -27.22 -0.23 -2.92
CA LEU A 277 -28.54 0.06 -2.36
C LEU A 277 -29.32 -1.24 -2.13
N PHE A 278 -29.87 -1.45 -0.94
CA PHE A 278 -30.65 -2.63 -0.60
C PHE A 278 -32.04 -2.21 -0.13
N ASP A 279 -33.09 -2.59 -0.85
CA ASP A 279 -34.47 -2.34 -0.47
C ASP A 279 -35.05 -3.49 0.39
N ALA A 280 -36.30 -3.35 0.83
CA ALA A 280 -36.97 -4.38 1.63
C ALA A 280 -37.05 -5.75 0.94
N ALA A 281 -37.17 -5.77 -0.40
CA ALA A 281 -37.23 -7.01 -1.17
C ALA A 281 -35.84 -7.67 -1.26
N ASP A 282 -34.80 -6.87 -1.44
CA ASP A 282 -33.40 -7.34 -1.36
C ASP A 282 -33.12 -7.98 0.00
N ILE A 283 -33.49 -7.32 1.11
CA ILE A 283 -33.30 -7.89 2.46
C ILE A 283 -34.08 -9.20 2.61
N ALA A 284 -35.34 -9.25 2.17
CA ALA A 284 -36.12 -10.47 2.23
C ALA A 284 -35.48 -11.62 1.44
N GLN A 285 -34.89 -11.34 0.27
CA GLN A 285 -34.18 -12.35 -0.54
C GLN A 285 -32.91 -12.86 0.15
N LEU A 286 -32.09 -11.96 0.71
CA LEU A 286 -30.84 -12.30 1.40
C LEU A 286 -31.05 -13.32 2.52
N PHE A 287 -32.14 -13.19 3.28
CA PHE A 287 -32.45 -14.10 4.38
C PHE A 287 -33.32 -15.31 3.98
N ALA A 288 -33.89 -15.31 2.77
CA ALA A 288 -34.61 -16.46 2.21
C ALA A 288 -33.67 -17.52 1.58
N GLY A 289 -32.35 -17.27 1.54
CA GLY A 289 -31.36 -18.18 0.96
C GLY A 289 -31.29 -18.14 -0.57
N ALA A 290 -32.00 -17.21 -1.21
CA ALA A 290 -31.79 -16.86 -2.61
C ALA A 290 -30.68 -15.79 -2.66
N GLY A 291 -29.58 -16.08 -3.34
CA GLY A 291 -28.47 -15.14 -3.48
C GLY A 291 -28.89 -13.79 -4.09
N VAL A 292 -27.94 -12.84 -4.13
CA VAL A 292 -28.21 -11.45 -4.50
C VAL A 292 -28.49 -11.32 -6.00
N ASP A 293 -29.77 -11.37 -6.39
CA ASP A 293 -30.18 -11.01 -7.75
C ASP A 293 -30.09 -9.47 -7.95
N THR A 294 -29.80 -9.06 -9.18
CA THR A 294 -29.74 -7.65 -9.63
C THR A 294 -31.03 -6.89 -9.26
N PRO A 295 -30.99 -5.57 -8.97
CA PRO A 295 -32.13 -4.85 -8.40
C PRO A 295 -33.41 -5.04 -9.22
N SER A 296 -34.52 -5.25 -8.51
CA SER A 296 -35.86 -5.12 -9.05
C SER A 296 -36.00 -3.71 -9.65
N GLY A 297 -36.25 -3.61 -10.96
CA GLY A 297 -36.35 -2.36 -11.72
C GLY A 297 -37.58 -1.49 -11.37
N THR A 298 -38.12 -1.61 -10.16
CA THR A 298 -39.35 -0.95 -9.76
C THR A 298 -39.02 0.44 -9.21
N ARG A 299 -38.93 1.43 -10.11
CA ARG A 299 -39.06 2.84 -9.74
C ARG A 299 -40.52 3.11 -9.36
N HIS A 300 -40.77 3.54 -8.13
CA HIS A 300 -42.03 4.17 -7.71
C HIS A 300 -41.93 5.70 -7.82
#